data_AF-A0AAV5BYL9-F1
#
_entry.id   AF-A0AAV5BYL9-F1
#
_cell.length_a   1.000
_cell.length_b   1.000
_cell.length_c   1.000
_cell.angle_alpha   90.00
_cell.angle_beta   90.00
_cell.angle_gamma   90.00
#
_symmetry.space_group_name_H-M   'P 1'
#
loop_
_entity.id
_entity.type
_entity.pdbx_description
1 polymer ?
#
loop_
_entity_poly.entity_id
_entity_poly.type
_entity_poly.pdbx_seq_one_letter_code
_entity_poly.pdbx_strand_id
1 'polypeptide(L)'
;MKELGFVFSPLSYNNIMGLYTNLGQHEKVPSVIAEMKSNGIIPDNFSYRICINSYGTKADFFGMENTLEEMECEPQIVVDWNTYAVVARYYIKGDLREKAYSALQKAEAKIDQRDPDAYNYLISLYGQLGDKSEVKRLWVLQMSNCKRHINNDYNTMLAALMKLDELAEAEALLKEWESSGNAFDFRVPNVLLTGYRQKGLLDKAEMLLDNFLKKGKQPPSSSWTIVAIGYADKGDAAKAYEMMKNALRVYNPDSGWVPRPSMIEMILKYLGDEVELKDVESFIDLLKVVVPMNSEMTEALSRARAREEKKAEEETTEALSSTTS
;
A
#
# COMPACT_ATOMS: atom_id res chain seq x y z
N MET A 1 36.27 -11.69 11.32
CA MET A 1 35.82 -12.80 10.46
C MET A 1 36.98 -13.46 9.71
N LYS A 2 37.77 -12.70 8.92
CA LYS A 2 38.93 -13.23 8.18
C LYS A 2 40.01 -13.85 9.07
N GLU A 3 40.45 -13.13 10.08
CA GLU A 3 41.46 -13.61 11.06
C GLU A 3 41.00 -14.80 11.89
N LEU A 4 39.68 -15.07 11.90
CA LEU A 4 39.06 -16.17 12.63
C LEU A 4 38.70 -17.36 11.72
N GLY A 5 39.01 -17.31 10.42
CA GLY A 5 38.77 -18.41 9.49
C GLY A 5 37.29 -18.68 9.17
N PHE A 6 36.37 -17.75 9.43
CA PHE A 6 34.92 -17.96 9.19
C PHE A 6 34.46 -17.58 7.76
N VAL A 7 35.39 -17.33 6.84
CA VAL A 7 35.12 -16.76 5.51
C VAL A 7 35.39 -17.78 4.41
N PHE A 8 34.74 -18.93 4.49
CA PHE A 8 34.85 -20.00 3.47
C PHE A 8 33.55 -20.29 2.72
N SER A 9 32.48 -19.52 2.99
CA SER A 9 31.19 -19.73 2.36
C SER A 9 30.58 -18.43 1.80
N PRO A 10 29.75 -18.52 0.75
CA PRO A 10 28.97 -17.39 0.24
C PRO A 10 28.16 -16.67 1.31
N LEU A 11 27.64 -17.41 2.29
CA LEU A 11 26.77 -16.88 3.33
C LEU A 11 27.40 -15.71 4.12
N SER A 12 28.68 -15.81 4.47
CA SER A 12 29.37 -14.76 5.23
C SER A 12 29.47 -13.45 4.43
N TYR A 13 29.77 -13.52 3.14
CA TYR A 13 29.78 -12.36 2.24
C TYR A 13 28.38 -11.82 2.01
N ASN A 14 27.41 -12.71 1.80
CA ASN A 14 26.00 -12.36 1.63
C ASN A 14 25.46 -11.56 2.81
N ASN A 15 25.83 -11.94 4.04
CA ASN A 15 25.46 -11.18 5.24
C ASN A 15 26.10 -9.79 5.28
N ILE A 16 27.37 -9.66 4.88
CA ILE A 16 28.06 -8.36 4.82
C ILE A 16 27.42 -7.47 3.73
N MET A 17 27.18 -8.02 2.53
CA MET A 17 26.51 -7.31 1.45
C MET A 17 25.09 -6.90 1.84
N GLY A 18 24.33 -7.80 2.47
CA GLY A 18 23.00 -7.55 3.01
C GLY A 18 22.98 -6.44 4.06
N LEU A 19 23.98 -6.42 4.96
CA LEU A 19 24.15 -5.35 5.94
C LEU A 19 24.39 -4.00 5.25
N TYR A 20 25.28 -3.94 4.25
CA TYR A 20 25.50 -2.71 3.49
C TYR A 20 24.23 -2.24 2.77
N THR A 21 23.46 -3.15 2.15
CA THR A 21 22.18 -2.77 1.52
C THR A 21 21.17 -2.24 2.53
N ASN A 22 21.09 -2.83 3.73
CA ASN A 22 20.17 -2.38 4.78
C ASN A 22 20.56 -1.01 5.37
N LEU A 23 21.86 -0.69 5.35
CA LEU A 23 22.39 0.62 5.73
C LEU A 23 22.37 1.65 4.58
N GLY A 24 21.85 1.29 3.40
CA GLY A 24 21.82 2.14 2.21
C GLY A 24 23.18 2.35 1.52
N GLN A 25 24.23 1.64 1.94
CA GLN A 25 25.61 1.76 1.44
C GLN A 25 25.85 0.86 0.22
N HIS A 26 25.02 1.04 -0.80
CA HIS A 26 24.98 0.21 -2.01
C HIS A 26 26.30 0.21 -2.81
N GLU A 27 27.08 1.28 -2.70
CA GLU A 27 28.40 1.43 -3.33
C GLU A 27 29.45 0.47 -2.80
N LYS A 28 29.28 -0.10 -1.60
CA LYS A 28 30.24 -1.04 -1.02
C LYS A 28 30.02 -2.47 -1.47
N VAL A 29 28.81 -2.82 -1.90
CA VAL A 29 28.44 -4.19 -2.31
C VAL A 29 29.36 -4.74 -3.43
N PRO A 30 29.67 -3.99 -4.51
CA PRO A 30 30.59 -4.46 -5.55
C PRO A 30 31.99 -4.84 -5.04
N SER A 31 32.51 -4.10 -4.05
CA SER A 31 33.83 -4.42 -3.48
C SER A 31 33.82 -5.75 -2.72
N VAL A 32 32.70 -6.07 -2.04
CA VAL A 32 32.56 -7.30 -1.25
C VAL A 32 32.43 -8.52 -2.16
N ILE A 33 31.67 -8.44 -3.25
CA ILE A 33 31.57 -9.56 -4.21
C ILE A 33 32.87 -9.75 -5.00
N ALA A 34 33.59 -8.68 -5.33
CA ALA A 34 34.92 -8.79 -5.95
C ALA A 34 35.90 -9.49 -5.01
N GLU A 35 35.86 -9.14 -3.72
CA GLU A 35 36.67 -9.79 -2.69
C GLU A 35 36.33 -11.29 -2.56
N MET A 36 35.04 -11.63 -2.54
CA MET A 36 34.55 -13.00 -2.49
C MET A 36 35.13 -13.85 -3.62
N LYS A 37 35.07 -13.34 -4.85
CA LYS A 37 35.65 -13.99 -6.04
C LYS A 37 37.17 -14.08 -5.94
N SER A 38 37.86 -13.03 -5.48
CA SER A 38 39.32 -13.03 -5.34
C SER A 38 39.82 -14.06 -4.32
N ASN A 39 38.99 -14.40 -3.34
CA ASN A 39 39.24 -15.46 -2.36
C ASN A 39 38.84 -16.86 -2.87
N GLY A 40 38.51 -17.00 -4.15
CA GLY A 40 38.15 -18.28 -4.77
C GLY A 40 36.77 -18.81 -4.38
N ILE A 41 35.90 -17.97 -3.82
CA ILE A 41 34.56 -18.38 -3.38
C ILE A 41 33.57 -17.99 -4.48
N ILE A 42 32.87 -19.00 -5.01
CA ILE A 42 31.91 -18.84 -6.09
C ILE A 42 30.64 -18.15 -5.55
N PRO A 43 30.22 -17.00 -6.10
CA PRO A 43 28.96 -16.36 -5.72
C PRO A 43 27.75 -17.25 -6.05
N ASP A 44 26.76 -17.26 -5.16
CA ASP A 44 25.50 -17.98 -5.36
C ASP A 44 24.39 -17.07 -5.92
N ASN A 45 23.22 -17.65 -6.22
CA ASN A 45 22.04 -16.91 -6.68
C ASN A 45 21.71 -15.69 -5.78
N PHE A 46 21.90 -15.84 -4.47
CA PHE A 46 21.63 -14.77 -3.52
C PHE A 46 22.68 -13.64 -3.61
N SER A 47 23.96 -14.00 -3.74
CA SER A 47 25.08 -13.07 -3.93
C SER A 47 24.84 -12.16 -5.14
N TYR A 48 24.52 -12.75 -6.28
CA TYR A 48 24.22 -12.00 -7.51
C TYR A 48 22.97 -11.15 -7.35
N ARG A 49 21.89 -11.68 -6.75
CA ARG A 49 20.65 -10.91 -6.53
C ARG A 49 20.86 -9.70 -5.60
N ILE A 50 21.73 -9.79 -4.58
CA ILE A 50 22.08 -8.62 -3.76
C ILE A 50 22.79 -7.57 -4.64
N CYS A 51 23.74 -7.98 -5.48
CA CYS A 51 24.47 -7.08 -6.36
C CYS A 51 23.54 -6.40 -7.39
N ILE A 52 22.70 -7.17 -8.06
CA ILE A 52 21.66 -6.67 -8.98
C ILE A 52 20.75 -5.65 -8.27
N ASN A 53 20.29 -5.97 -7.05
CA ASN A 53 19.50 -5.02 -6.27
C ASN A 53 20.27 -3.75 -5.91
N SER A 54 21.55 -3.88 -5.58
CA SER A 54 22.40 -2.75 -5.21
C SER A 54 22.61 -1.80 -6.38
N TYR A 55 22.94 -2.34 -7.56
CA TYR A 55 23.07 -1.57 -8.80
C TYR A 55 21.74 -0.96 -9.22
N GLY A 56 20.66 -1.74 -9.21
CA GLY A 56 19.32 -1.27 -9.57
C GLY A 56 18.80 -0.14 -8.68
N THR A 57 19.03 -0.19 -7.37
CA THR A 57 18.68 0.90 -6.43
C THR A 57 19.43 2.19 -6.75
N LYS A 58 20.68 2.08 -7.20
CA LYS A 58 21.50 3.22 -7.65
C LYS A 58 21.19 3.68 -9.09
N ALA A 59 20.23 3.04 -9.76
CA ALA A 59 19.96 3.22 -11.19
C ALA A 59 21.21 3.00 -12.10
N ASP A 60 22.15 2.17 -11.64
CA ASP A 60 23.31 1.74 -12.43
C ASP A 60 22.92 0.52 -13.26
N PHE A 61 22.24 0.76 -14.38
CA PHE A 61 21.76 -0.31 -15.25
C PHE A 61 22.90 -1.09 -15.91
N PHE A 62 24.03 -0.45 -16.19
CA PHE A 62 25.20 -1.12 -16.77
C PHE A 62 25.82 -2.12 -15.80
N GLY A 63 26.03 -1.73 -14.54
CA GLY A 63 26.52 -2.64 -13.50
C GLY A 63 25.54 -3.79 -13.24
N MET A 64 24.24 -3.51 -13.27
CA MET A 64 23.18 -4.52 -13.15
C MET A 64 23.20 -5.52 -14.32
N GLU A 65 23.30 -5.04 -15.56
CA GLU A 65 23.35 -5.84 -16.78
C GLU A 65 24.57 -6.75 -16.79
N ASN A 66 25.77 -6.20 -16.56
CA ASN A 66 27.00 -6.99 -16.49
C ASN A 66 26.92 -8.07 -15.41
N THR A 67 26.31 -7.76 -14.26
CA THR A 67 26.14 -8.73 -13.17
C THR A 67 25.18 -9.87 -13.57
N LEU A 68 24.11 -9.56 -14.30
CA LEU A 68 23.18 -10.56 -14.82
C LEU A 68 23.84 -11.42 -15.90
N GLU A 69 24.56 -10.81 -16.84
CA GLU A 69 25.29 -11.53 -17.90
C GLU A 69 26.34 -12.47 -17.33
N GLU A 70 27.09 -12.00 -16.32
CA GLU A 70 28.05 -12.84 -15.59
C GLU A 70 27.33 -14.05 -14.97
N MET A 71 26.22 -13.81 -14.26
CA MET A 71 25.42 -14.87 -13.63
C MET A 71 24.83 -15.86 -14.64
N GLU A 72 24.40 -15.39 -15.83
CA GLU A 72 23.91 -16.24 -16.93
C GLU A 72 25.03 -17.12 -17.53
N CYS A 73 26.27 -16.67 -17.45
CA CYS A 73 27.44 -17.37 -17.98
C CYS A 73 28.07 -18.35 -16.98
N GLU A 74 27.72 -18.31 -15.70
CA GLU A 74 28.22 -19.22 -14.67
C GLU A 74 27.57 -20.62 -14.79
N PRO A 75 28.32 -21.68 -15.16
CA PRO A 75 27.74 -23.00 -15.44
C PRO A 75 27.02 -23.66 -14.27
N GLN A 76 27.42 -23.33 -13.04
CA GLN A 76 26.87 -23.86 -11.79
C GLN A 76 25.63 -23.10 -11.29
N ILE A 77 25.21 -22.03 -11.98
CA ILE A 77 24.07 -21.20 -11.57
C ILE A 77 22.91 -21.39 -12.52
N VAL A 78 21.76 -21.75 -11.94
CA VAL A 78 20.48 -21.68 -12.64
C VAL A 78 19.80 -20.39 -12.20
N VAL A 79 19.72 -19.42 -13.11
CA VAL A 79 19.05 -18.13 -12.87
C VAL A 79 17.55 -18.36 -12.67
N ASP A 80 17.04 -17.94 -11.51
CA ASP A 80 15.63 -18.07 -11.14
C ASP A 80 14.75 -16.97 -11.77
N TRP A 81 13.42 -17.20 -11.81
CA TRP A 81 12.46 -16.23 -12.34
C TRP A 81 12.52 -14.90 -11.57
N ASN A 82 12.80 -14.95 -10.26
CA ASN A 82 12.81 -13.80 -9.37
C ASN A 82 13.95 -12.84 -9.73
N THR A 83 15.11 -13.35 -10.13
CA THR A 83 16.24 -12.54 -10.57
C THR A 83 15.89 -11.72 -11.81
N TYR A 84 15.28 -12.34 -12.82
CA TYR A 84 14.81 -11.61 -14.00
C TYR A 84 13.69 -10.62 -13.67
N ALA A 85 12.77 -10.98 -12.79
CA ALA A 85 11.68 -10.08 -12.39
C ALA A 85 12.20 -8.87 -11.58
N VAL A 86 13.24 -9.04 -10.77
CA VAL A 86 13.96 -7.95 -10.08
C VAL A 86 14.60 -7.01 -11.11
N VAL A 87 15.27 -7.54 -12.12
CA VAL A 87 15.86 -6.76 -13.21
C VAL A 87 14.78 -5.98 -13.98
N ALA A 88 13.68 -6.65 -14.34
CA ALA A 88 12.52 -6.01 -14.98
C ALA A 88 11.96 -4.85 -14.15
N ARG A 89 11.81 -5.03 -12.83
CA ARG A 89 11.35 -3.98 -11.91
C ARG A 89 12.24 -2.74 -11.99
N TYR A 90 13.55 -2.90 -12.04
CA TYR A 90 14.46 -1.75 -12.16
C TYR A 90 14.39 -1.09 -13.54
N TYR A 91 14.27 -1.86 -14.61
CA TYR A 91 14.02 -1.30 -15.95
C TYR A 91 12.71 -0.51 -16.01
N ILE A 92 11.62 -1.00 -15.40
CA ILE A 92 10.36 -0.25 -15.29
C ILE A 92 10.58 1.09 -14.57
N LYS A 93 11.31 1.07 -13.46
CA LYS A 93 11.65 2.29 -12.70
C LYS A 93 12.49 3.29 -13.51
N GLY A 94 13.33 2.78 -14.42
CA GLY A 94 14.15 3.58 -15.34
C GLY A 94 13.47 3.95 -16.65
N ASP A 95 12.18 3.65 -16.83
CA ASP A 95 11.42 3.80 -18.09
C ASP A 95 12.05 3.07 -19.30
N LEU A 96 12.81 2.01 -19.05
CA LEU A 96 13.44 1.15 -20.07
C LEU A 96 12.48 0.01 -20.47
N ARG A 97 11.33 0.37 -21.07
CA ARG A 97 10.22 -0.55 -21.33
C ARG A 97 10.60 -1.82 -22.10
N GLU A 98 11.30 -1.71 -23.23
CA GLU A 98 11.68 -2.88 -24.04
C GLU A 98 12.54 -3.88 -23.26
N LYS A 99 13.49 -3.37 -22.48
CA LYS A 99 14.33 -4.21 -21.61
C LYS A 99 13.51 -4.86 -20.49
N ALA A 100 12.55 -4.13 -19.92
CA ALA A 100 11.62 -4.68 -18.94
C ALA A 100 10.81 -5.84 -19.52
N TYR A 101 10.25 -5.69 -20.72
CA TYR A 101 9.51 -6.75 -21.41
C TYR A 101 10.37 -7.99 -21.66
N SER A 102 11.59 -7.81 -22.18
CA SER A 102 12.52 -8.92 -22.40
C SER A 102 12.86 -9.66 -21.11
N ALA A 103 13.11 -8.93 -20.02
CA ALA A 103 13.36 -9.51 -18.72
C ALA A 103 12.13 -10.24 -18.14
N LEU A 104 10.91 -9.72 -18.32
CA LEU A 104 9.68 -10.39 -17.88
C LEU A 104 9.42 -11.69 -18.66
N GLN A 105 9.68 -11.71 -19.96
CA GLN A 105 9.58 -12.93 -20.77
C GLN A 105 10.58 -14.00 -20.31
N LYS A 106 11.82 -13.59 -20.02
CA LYS A 106 12.82 -14.48 -19.41
C LYS A 106 12.36 -14.98 -18.03
N ALA A 107 11.76 -14.11 -17.21
CA ALA A 107 11.22 -14.48 -15.91
C ALA A 107 10.11 -15.54 -16.06
N GLU A 108 9.12 -15.30 -16.91
CA GLU A 108 7.99 -16.20 -17.14
C GLU A 108 8.44 -17.58 -17.63
N ALA A 109 9.43 -17.62 -18.54
CA ALA A 109 10.01 -18.87 -19.04
C ALA A 109 10.67 -19.73 -17.94
N LYS A 110 10.94 -19.18 -16.76
CA LYS A 110 11.55 -19.85 -15.60
C LYS A 110 10.56 -20.16 -14.47
N ILE A 111 9.30 -19.78 -14.60
CA ILE A 111 8.28 -19.99 -13.57
C ILE A 111 7.86 -21.46 -13.51
N ASP A 112 7.73 -22.00 -12.29
CA ASP A 112 6.95 -23.21 -12.07
C ASP A 112 5.46 -22.86 -12.25
N GLN A 113 4.77 -23.57 -13.14
CA GLN A 113 3.35 -23.35 -13.43
C GLN A 113 2.45 -23.42 -12.18
N ARG A 114 2.94 -23.99 -11.07
CA ARG A 114 2.22 -24.06 -9.78
C ARG A 114 2.66 -23.02 -8.75
N ASP A 115 3.42 -22.01 -9.16
CA ASP A 115 3.91 -20.92 -8.30
C ASP A 115 3.02 -19.66 -8.45
N PRO A 116 2.00 -19.47 -7.57
CA PRO A 116 1.14 -18.31 -7.63
C PRO A 116 1.88 -17.01 -7.28
N ASP A 117 2.95 -17.07 -6.47
CA ASP A 117 3.70 -15.88 -6.08
C ASP A 117 4.48 -15.31 -7.27
N ALA A 118 5.03 -16.19 -8.13
CA ALA A 118 5.64 -15.79 -9.37
C ALA A 118 4.66 -15.10 -10.33
N TYR A 119 3.48 -15.70 -10.55
CA TYR A 119 2.43 -15.08 -11.39
C TYR A 119 1.99 -13.73 -10.84
N ASN A 120 1.68 -13.64 -9.55
CA ASN A 120 1.30 -12.40 -8.90
C ASN A 120 2.36 -11.31 -9.09
N TYR A 121 3.64 -11.67 -8.94
CA TYR A 121 4.72 -10.71 -9.11
C TYR A 121 4.81 -10.19 -10.54
N LEU A 122 4.74 -11.07 -11.54
CA LEU A 122 4.75 -10.67 -12.95
C LEU A 122 3.51 -9.85 -13.33
N ILE A 123 2.31 -10.23 -12.87
CA ILE A 123 1.06 -9.46 -13.06
C ILE A 123 1.24 -8.03 -12.53
N SER A 124 1.84 -7.87 -11.35
CA SER A 124 2.10 -6.56 -10.76
C SER A 124 3.08 -5.72 -11.61
N LEU A 125 4.07 -6.35 -12.26
CA LEU A 125 5.05 -5.67 -13.12
C LEU A 125 4.45 -5.32 -14.49
N TYR A 126 3.70 -6.22 -15.14
CA TYR A 126 2.96 -5.91 -16.36
C TYR A 126 1.90 -4.82 -16.14
N GLY A 127 1.23 -4.82 -14.98
CA GLY A 127 0.33 -3.74 -14.58
C GLY A 127 1.02 -2.38 -14.41
N GLN A 128 2.31 -2.36 -14.04
CA GLN A 128 3.11 -1.12 -14.03
C GLN A 128 3.53 -0.67 -15.43
N LEU A 129 3.74 -1.61 -16.35
CA LEU A 129 4.04 -1.30 -17.76
C LEU A 129 2.81 -0.78 -18.53
N GLY A 130 1.61 -1.00 -18.02
CA GLY A 130 0.37 -0.65 -18.71
C GLY A 130 -0.16 -1.79 -19.60
N ASP A 131 0.37 -3.00 -19.47
CA ASP A 131 0.02 -4.12 -20.36
C ASP A 131 -1.20 -4.88 -19.88
N LYS A 132 -2.37 -4.44 -20.33
CA LYS A 132 -3.65 -5.10 -20.03
C LYS A 132 -3.72 -6.54 -20.55
N SER A 133 -3.13 -6.80 -21.72
CA SER A 133 -3.22 -8.12 -22.35
C SER A 133 -2.48 -9.16 -21.52
N GLU A 134 -1.23 -8.86 -21.16
CA GLU A 134 -0.39 -9.77 -20.39
C GLU A 134 -0.89 -9.97 -18.96
N VAL A 135 -1.39 -8.91 -18.31
CA VAL A 135 -2.04 -9.01 -16.99
C VAL A 135 -3.20 -10.01 -17.03
N LYS A 136 -4.10 -9.92 -18.02
CA LYS A 136 -5.25 -10.83 -18.13
C LYS A 136 -4.82 -12.25 -18.51
N ARG A 137 -3.84 -12.39 -19.42
CA ARG A 137 -3.31 -13.69 -19.84
C ARG A 137 -2.70 -14.46 -18.66
N LEU A 138 -1.85 -13.79 -17.87
CA LEU A 138 -1.22 -14.38 -16.69
C LEU A 138 -2.24 -14.70 -15.59
N TRP A 139 -3.25 -13.85 -15.39
CA TRP A 139 -4.33 -14.15 -14.44
C TRP A 139 -5.05 -15.45 -14.81
N VAL A 140 -5.47 -15.61 -16.07
CA VAL A 140 -6.14 -16.84 -16.52
C VAL A 140 -5.23 -18.07 -16.36
N LEU A 141 -3.95 -17.93 -16.68
CA LEU A 141 -2.96 -19.01 -16.54
C LEU A 141 -2.74 -19.41 -15.08
N GLN A 142 -2.65 -18.44 -14.17
CA GLN A 142 -2.58 -18.67 -12.74
C GLN A 142 -3.85 -19.38 -12.24
N MET A 143 -5.04 -18.92 -12.66
CA MET A 143 -6.32 -19.52 -12.27
C MET A 143 -6.46 -20.98 -12.75
N SER A 144 -5.90 -21.32 -13.93
CA SER A 144 -5.94 -22.69 -14.44
C SER A 144 -4.94 -23.61 -13.77
N ASN A 145 -3.74 -23.11 -13.44
CA ASN A 145 -2.62 -23.96 -13.01
C ASN A 145 -2.49 -24.06 -11.48
N CYS A 146 -2.91 -23.03 -10.74
CA CYS A 146 -2.79 -22.98 -9.29
C CYS A 146 -4.10 -23.44 -8.63
N LYS A 147 -4.04 -24.45 -7.75
CA LYS A 147 -5.24 -25.08 -7.15
C LYS A 147 -5.95 -24.23 -6.09
N ARG A 148 -5.30 -23.19 -5.56
CA ARG A 148 -5.82 -22.39 -4.45
C ARG A 148 -5.66 -20.93 -4.79
N HIS A 149 -6.76 -20.20 -4.77
CA HIS A 149 -6.80 -18.76 -4.94
C HIS A 149 -7.02 -18.13 -3.57
N ILE A 150 -6.05 -17.36 -3.11
CA ILE A 150 -6.09 -16.71 -1.80
C ILE A 150 -6.29 -15.21 -1.97
N ASN A 151 -6.56 -14.52 -0.86
CA ASN A 151 -6.80 -13.07 -0.87
C ASN A 151 -5.65 -12.26 -1.50
N ASN A 152 -4.41 -12.77 -1.43
CA ASN A 152 -3.26 -12.13 -2.06
C ASN A 152 -3.35 -12.08 -3.60
N ASP A 153 -3.93 -13.11 -4.22
CA ASP A 153 -4.06 -13.20 -5.69
C ASP A 153 -5.04 -12.12 -6.17
N TYR A 154 -6.22 -12.07 -5.55
CA TYR A 154 -7.24 -11.05 -5.83
C TYR A 154 -6.73 -9.64 -5.54
N ASN A 155 -6.02 -9.44 -4.43
CA ASN A 155 -5.41 -8.16 -4.08
C ASN A 155 -4.45 -7.67 -5.18
N THR A 156 -3.59 -8.57 -5.67
CA THR A 156 -2.61 -8.27 -6.72
C THR A 156 -3.29 -7.93 -8.05
N MET A 157 -4.25 -8.76 -8.47
CA MET A 157 -4.97 -8.55 -9.73
C MET A 157 -5.84 -7.29 -9.68
N LEU A 158 -6.55 -7.03 -8.58
CA LEU A 158 -7.29 -5.77 -8.40
C LEU A 158 -6.34 -4.56 -8.48
N ALA A 159 -5.18 -4.62 -7.85
CA ALA A 159 -4.22 -3.53 -7.88
C ALA A 159 -3.69 -3.27 -9.31
N ALA A 160 -3.47 -4.33 -10.09
CA ALA A 160 -3.11 -4.22 -11.50
C ALA A 160 -4.23 -3.58 -12.33
N LEU A 161 -5.48 -4.06 -12.20
CA LEU A 161 -6.64 -3.50 -12.91
C LEU A 161 -6.87 -2.02 -12.58
N MET A 162 -6.74 -1.63 -11.31
CA MET A 162 -6.89 -0.23 -10.91
C MET A 162 -5.82 0.69 -11.52
N LYS A 163 -4.58 0.20 -11.64
CA LYS A 163 -3.50 0.94 -12.33
C LYS A 163 -3.75 1.07 -13.83
N LEU A 164 -4.37 0.06 -14.44
CA LEU A 164 -4.71 0.03 -15.86
C LEU A 164 -5.99 0.82 -16.20
N ASP A 165 -6.64 1.44 -15.21
CA ASP A 165 -7.95 2.12 -15.38
C ASP A 165 -9.10 1.20 -15.80
N GLU A 166 -9.01 -0.10 -15.49
CA GLU A 166 -10.01 -1.11 -15.81
C GLU A 166 -11.02 -1.26 -14.68
N LEU A 167 -11.74 -0.17 -14.40
CA LEU A 167 -12.61 -0.08 -13.23
C LEU A 167 -13.76 -1.10 -13.26
N ALA A 168 -14.35 -1.32 -14.43
CA ALA A 168 -15.46 -2.26 -14.58
C ALA A 168 -15.02 -3.70 -14.28
N GLU A 169 -13.88 -4.13 -14.82
CA GLU A 169 -13.29 -5.43 -14.51
C GLU A 169 -12.88 -5.54 -13.04
N ALA A 170 -12.34 -4.48 -12.43
CA ALA A 170 -11.98 -4.50 -11.02
C ALA A 170 -13.23 -4.67 -10.11
N GLU A 171 -14.32 -3.96 -10.42
CA GLU A 171 -15.60 -4.11 -9.72
C GLU A 171 -16.19 -5.52 -9.89
N ALA A 172 -16.08 -6.11 -11.08
CA ALA A 172 -16.52 -7.48 -11.34
C ALA A 172 -15.68 -8.50 -10.57
N LEU A 173 -14.35 -8.32 -10.55
CA LEU A 173 -13.43 -9.20 -9.83
C LEU A 173 -13.65 -9.16 -8.32
N LEU A 174 -14.00 -8.00 -7.74
CA LEU A 174 -14.35 -7.94 -6.32
C LEU A 174 -15.63 -8.74 -6.01
N LYS A 175 -16.64 -8.72 -6.88
CA LYS A 175 -17.86 -9.53 -6.70
C LYS A 175 -17.57 -11.02 -6.78
N GLU A 176 -16.66 -11.42 -7.66
CA GLU A 176 -16.15 -12.79 -7.74
C GLU A 176 -15.45 -13.18 -6.43
N TRP A 177 -14.54 -12.33 -5.94
CA TRP A 177 -13.86 -12.54 -4.67
C TRP A 177 -14.84 -12.68 -3.51
N GLU A 178 -15.87 -11.84 -3.43
CA GLU A 178 -16.90 -11.93 -2.40
C GLU A 178 -17.64 -13.27 -2.40
N SER A 179 -17.79 -13.87 -3.58
CA SER A 179 -18.47 -15.15 -3.79
C SER A 179 -17.53 -16.36 -3.60
N SER A 180 -16.22 -16.15 -3.53
CA SER A 180 -15.20 -17.22 -3.48
C SER A 180 -15.12 -17.99 -2.15
N GLY A 181 -15.87 -17.57 -1.12
CA GLY A 181 -15.77 -18.12 0.24
C GLY A 181 -14.53 -17.68 1.03
N ASN A 182 -13.57 -16.98 0.40
CA ASN A 182 -12.37 -16.43 1.05
C ASN A 182 -12.51 -14.95 1.47
N ALA A 183 -13.74 -14.42 1.43
CA ALA A 183 -14.05 -13.01 1.55
C ALA A 183 -14.05 -12.48 3.01
N PHE A 184 -12.92 -12.62 3.71
CA PHE A 184 -12.70 -12.17 5.09
C PHE A 184 -11.65 -11.05 5.21
N ASP A 185 -10.77 -10.91 4.22
CA ASP A 185 -9.66 -9.96 4.27
C ASP A 185 -10.00 -8.62 3.60
N PHE A 186 -10.22 -7.59 4.43
CA PHE A 186 -10.55 -6.25 3.94
C PHE A 186 -9.41 -5.55 3.19
N ARG A 187 -8.19 -6.11 3.15
CA ARG A 187 -7.12 -5.58 2.28
C ARG A 187 -7.52 -5.63 0.80
N VAL A 188 -8.33 -6.62 0.40
CA VAL A 188 -8.81 -6.80 -0.98
C VAL A 188 -9.74 -5.64 -1.41
N PRO A 189 -10.89 -5.37 -0.75
CA PRO A 189 -11.73 -4.23 -1.10
C PRO A 189 -11.05 -2.86 -0.86
N ASN A 190 -10.09 -2.78 0.06
CA ASN A 190 -9.32 -1.54 0.28
C ASN A 190 -8.51 -1.10 -0.94
N VAL A 191 -8.15 -2.02 -1.84
CA VAL A 191 -7.54 -1.66 -3.14
C VAL A 191 -8.50 -0.80 -3.96
N LEU A 192 -9.76 -1.23 -4.07
CA LEU A 192 -10.79 -0.49 -4.79
C LEU A 192 -11.12 0.83 -4.10
N LEU A 193 -11.25 0.86 -2.77
CA LEU A 193 -11.44 2.12 -2.04
C LEU A 193 -10.31 3.12 -2.32
N THR A 194 -9.06 2.64 -2.32
CA THR A 194 -7.89 3.49 -2.61
C THR A 194 -7.93 4.00 -4.05
N GLY A 195 -8.25 3.12 -5.01
CA GLY A 195 -8.37 3.51 -6.41
C GLY A 195 -9.54 4.45 -6.69
N TYR A 196 -10.70 4.28 -6.04
CA TYR A 196 -11.81 5.23 -6.10
C TYR A 196 -11.40 6.59 -5.55
N ARG A 197 -10.71 6.64 -4.40
CA ARG A 197 -10.15 7.89 -3.86
C ARG A 197 -9.25 8.57 -4.88
N GLN A 198 -8.28 7.85 -5.45
CA GLN A 198 -7.32 8.40 -6.42
C GLN A 198 -7.99 8.95 -7.67
N LYS A 199 -9.12 8.35 -8.09
CA LYS A 199 -9.93 8.80 -9.23
C LYS A 199 -11.02 9.82 -8.85
N GLY A 200 -11.10 10.22 -7.58
CA GLY A 200 -12.11 11.16 -7.08
C GLY A 200 -13.54 10.60 -7.02
N LEU A 201 -13.73 9.30 -7.16
CA LEU A 201 -15.03 8.60 -7.20
C LEU A 201 -15.53 8.24 -5.78
N LEU A 202 -15.62 9.24 -4.90
CA LEU A 202 -15.89 9.01 -3.48
C LEU A 202 -17.29 8.43 -3.21
N ASP A 203 -18.30 8.78 -4.01
CA ASP A 203 -19.65 8.20 -3.89
C ASP A 203 -19.64 6.68 -4.11
N LYS A 204 -18.82 6.19 -5.05
CA LYS A 204 -18.62 4.74 -5.24
C LYS A 204 -17.90 4.11 -4.05
N ALA A 205 -16.98 4.82 -3.42
CA ALA A 205 -16.28 4.35 -2.23
C ALA A 205 -17.22 4.24 -1.03
N GLU A 206 -18.07 5.23 -0.79
CA GLU A 206 -19.12 5.18 0.24
C GLU A 206 -20.09 4.03 -0.02
N MET A 207 -20.62 3.92 -1.25
CA MET A 207 -21.54 2.83 -1.63
C MET A 207 -20.91 1.45 -1.40
N LEU A 208 -19.60 1.30 -1.63
CA LEU A 208 -18.90 0.04 -1.37
C LEU A 208 -18.90 -0.30 0.13
N LEU A 209 -18.58 0.66 0.99
CA LEU A 209 -18.62 0.47 2.45
C LEU A 209 -20.02 0.13 2.94
N ASP A 210 -21.05 0.83 2.45
CA ASP A 210 -22.45 0.57 2.77
C ASP A 210 -22.91 -0.82 2.32
N ASN A 211 -22.45 -1.28 1.16
CA ASN A 211 -22.76 -2.62 0.67
C ASN A 211 -22.17 -3.72 1.58
N PHE A 212 -20.96 -3.51 2.13
CA PHE A 212 -20.41 -4.44 3.12
C PHE A 212 -21.21 -4.42 4.43
N LEU A 213 -21.62 -3.23 4.91
CA LEU A 213 -22.48 -3.11 6.10
C LEU A 213 -23.84 -3.82 5.92
N LYS A 214 -24.51 -3.64 4.77
CA LYS A 214 -25.78 -4.31 4.45
C LYS A 214 -25.66 -5.84 4.42
N LYS A 215 -24.48 -6.36 4.12
CA LYS A 215 -24.14 -7.79 4.15
C LYS A 215 -23.68 -8.28 5.52
N GLY A 216 -23.77 -7.43 6.56
CA GLY A 216 -23.34 -7.76 7.92
C GLY A 216 -21.81 -7.86 8.09
N LYS A 217 -21.03 -7.34 7.14
CA LYS A 217 -19.56 -7.33 7.21
C LYS A 217 -19.09 -5.93 7.62
N GLN A 218 -18.54 -5.80 8.82
CA GLN A 218 -18.05 -4.52 9.33
C GLN A 218 -16.72 -4.12 8.67
N PRO A 219 -16.64 -3.00 7.92
CA PRO A 219 -15.36 -2.50 7.43
C PRO A 219 -14.50 -2.00 8.60
N PRO A 220 -13.19 -2.32 8.63
CA PRO A 220 -12.28 -1.86 9.68
C PRO A 220 -12.01 -0.36 9.58
N SER A 221 -11.43 0.23 10.63
CA SER A 221 -11.08 1.66 10.69
C SER A 221 -10.24 2.12 9.49
N SER A 222 -9.36 1.25 8.98
CA SER A 222 -8.53 1.53 7.80
C SER A 222 -9.35 1.75 6.52
N SER A 223 -10.45 1.02 6.32
CA SER A 223 -11.33 1.16 5.15
C SER A 223 -12.04 2.52 5.15
N TRP A 224 -12.63 2.89 6.29
CA TRP A 224 -13.27 4.21 6.47
C TRP A 224 -12.28 5.35 6.32
N THR A 225 -11.05 5.18 6.86
CA THR A 225 -9.98 6.18 6.74
C THR A 225 -9.65 6.49 5.29
N ILE A 226 -9.62 5.49 4.39
CA ILE A 226 -9.33 5.73 2.97
C ILE A 226 -10.32 6.72 2.37
N VAL A 227 -11.62 6.58 2.66
CA VAL A 227 -12.67 7.45 2.14
C VAL A 227 -12.63 8.82 2.83
N ALA A 228 -12.38 8.86 4.14
CA ALA A 228 -12.18 10.11 4.88
C ALA A 228 -11.03 10.95 4.30
N ILE A 229 -9.91 10.32 3.91
CA ILE A 229 -8.80 11.01 3.24
C ILE A 229 -9.25 11.58 1.90
N GLY A 230 -10.06 10.84 1.14
CA GLY A 230 -10.58 11.33 -0.13
C GLY A 230 -11.40 12.61 0.02
N TYR A 231 -12.28 12.70 1.02
CA TYR A 231 -13.06 13.92 1.27
C TYR A 231 -12.20 15.06 1.81
N ALA A 232 -11.25 14.76 2.70
CA ALA A 232 -10.29 15.74 3.20
C ALA A 232 -9.44 16.35 2.08
N ASP A 233 -8.95 15.53 1.14
CA ASP A 233 -8.18 16.00 -0.02
C ASP A 233 -9.01 16.93 -0.94
N LYS A 234 -10.34 16.80 -0.94
CA LYS A 234 -11.27 17.69 -1.66
C LYS A 234 -11.72 18.91 -0.85
N GLY A 235 -11.31 19.03 0.42
CA GLY A 235 -11.74 20.10 1.32
C GLY A 235 -13.14 19.92 1.91
N ASP A 236 -13.78 18.75 1.74
CA ASP A 236 -15.08 18.45 2.34
C ASP A 236 -14.89 17.90 3.75
N ALA A 237 -14.74 18.84 4.70
CA ALA A 237 -14.50 18.51 6.09
C ALA A 237 -15.72 17.81 6.76
N ALA A 238 -16.94 18.09 6.31
CA ALA A 238 -18.15 17.49 6.83
C ALA A 238 -18.20 15.98 6.54
N LYS A 239 -18.00 15.59 5.28
CA LYS A 239 -17.93 14.18 4.89
C LYS A 239 -16.70 13.48 5.46
N ALA A 240 -15.57 14.15 5.54
CA ALA A 240 -14.36 13.60 6.18
C ALA A 240 -14.61 13.28 7.66
N TYR A 241 -15.30 14.16 8.39
CA TYR A 241 -15.74 13.94 9.76
C TYR A 241 -16.64 12.70 9.87
N GLU A 242 -17.69 12.58 9.05
CA GLU A 242 -18.62 11.44 9.10
C GLU A 242 -17.90 10.10 8.89
N MET A 243 -17.02 10.03 7.89
CA MET A 243 -16.23 8.82 7.62
C MET A 243 -15.26 8.51 8.78
N MET A 244 -14.63 9.53 9.36
CA MET A 244 -13.73 9.34 10.50
C MET A 244 -14.47 8.91 11.77
N LYS A 245 -15.67 9.44 12.02
CA LYS A 245 -16.55 9.00 13.12
C LYS A 245 -16.88 7.52 13.00
N ASN A 246 -17.19 7.04 11.79
CA ASN A 246 -17.37 5.61 11.54
C ASN A 246 -16.09 4.79 11.77
N ALA A 247 -14.92 5.30 11.36
CA ALA A 247 -13.64 4.66 11.60
C ALA A 247 -13.34 4.47 13.10
N LEU A 248 -13.63 5.49 13.91
CA LEU A 248 -13.42 5.47 15.37
C LEU A 248 -14.40 4.56 16.09
N ARG A 249 -15.66 4.48 15.64
CA ARG A 249 -16.68 3.59 16.23
C ARG A 249 -16.32 2.10 16.15
N VAL A 250 -15.53 1.72 15.14
CA VAL A 250 -15.11 0.33 14.91
C VAL A 250 -13.66 0.08 15.33
N TYR A 251 -13.08 1.03 16.08
CA TYR A 251 -11.70 0.96 16.51
C TYR A 251 -11.42 -0.31 17.33
N ASN A 252 -10.32 -0.98 17.00
CA ASN A 252 -9.78 -2.09 17.76
C ASN A 252 -8.37 -1.73 18.26
N PRO A 253 -8.13 -1.69 19.59
CA PRO A 253 -6.81 -1.41 20.17
C PRO A 253 -5.67 -2.29 19.63
N ASP A 254 -5.94 -3.55 19.30
CA ASP A 254 -4.93 -4.49 18.81
C ASP A 254 -4.55 -4.27 17.34
N SER A 255 -5.28 -3.38 16.63
CA SER A 255 -5.05 -3.13 15.20
C SER A 255 -3.80 -2.30 14.90
N GLY A 256 -3.26 -1.59 15.91
CA GLY A 256 -2.19 -0.60 15.71
C GLY A 256 -2.58 0.57 14.81
N TRP A 257 -3.87 0.73 14.48
CA TRP A 257 -4.36 1.82 13.65
C TRP A 257 -4.37 3.14 14.43
N VAL A 258 -3.87 4.20 13.80
CA VAL A 258 -3.90 5.58 14.33
C VAL A 258 -4.33 6.51 13.20
N PRO A 259 -5.27 7.44 13.44
CA PRO A 259 -5.68 8.40 12.42
C PRO A 259 -4.55 9.39 12.10
N ARG A 260 -4.54 9.94 10.88
CA ARG A 260 -3.50 10.89 10.46
C ARG A 260 -3.68 12.22 11.22
N PRO A 261 -2.63 12.76 11.86
CA PRO A 261 -2.74 14.00 12.65
C PRO A 261 -3.31 15.18 11.86
N SER A 262 -2.80 15.45 10.66
CA SER A 262 -3.26 16.57 9.82
C SER A 262 -4.75 16.49 9.44
N MET A 263 -5.28 15.27 9.31
CA MET A 263 -6.71 15.07 9.05
C MET A 263 -7.55 15.36 10.28
N ILE A 264 -7.08 14.89 11.44
CA ILE A 264 -7.76 15.13 12.71
C ILE A 264 -7.79 16.62 13.01
N GLU A 265 -6.69 17.34 12.80
CA GLU A 265 -6.62 18.80 12.92
C GLU A 265 -7.67 19.49 12.05
N MET A 266 -7.74 19.14 10.76
CA MET A 266 -8.72 19.68 9.82
C MET A 266 -10.17 19.42 10.29
N ILE A 267 -10.47 18.20 10.74
CA ILE A 267 -11.79 17.81 11.25
C ILE A 267 -12.12 18.58 12.53
N LEU A 268 -11.21 18.68 13.49
CA LEU A 268 -11.40 19.39 14.75
C LEU A 268 -11.62 20.88 14.54
N LYS A 269 -10.96 21.48 13.55
CA LYS A 269 -11.22 22.86 13.14
C LYS A 269 -12.65 23.03 12.64
N TYR A 270 -13.06 22.23 11.65
CA TYR A 270 -14.42 22.23 11.13
C TYR A 270 -15.48 22.00 12.21
N LEU A 271 -15.25 21.03 13.10
CA LEU A 271 -16.17 20.72 14.19
C LEU A 271 -16.35 21.90 15.15
N GLY A 272 -15.25 22.52 15.58
CA GLY A 272 -15.28 23.68 16.48
C GLY A 272 -16.01 24.88 15.88
N ASP A 273 -15.87 25.08 14.57
CA ASP A 273 -16.40 26.26 13.88
C ASP A 273 -17.88 26.06 13.48
N GLU A 274 -18.27 24.88 12.98
CA GLU A 274 -19.55 24.66 12.29
C GLU A 274 -20.51 23.67 12.97
N VAL A 275 -20.01 22.76 13.83
CA VAL A 275 -20.82 21.63 14.36
C VAL A 275 -21.21 21.80 15.82
N GLU A 276 -22.44 21.44 16.19
CA GLU A 276 -22.99 21.56 17.55
C GLU A 276 -22.11 20.95 18.63
N LEU A 277 -22.04 21.58 19.81
CA LEU A 277 -21.15 21.20 20.90
C LEU A 277 -21.27 19.71 21.26
N LYS A 278 -22.50 19.20 21.32
CA LYS A 278 -22.78 17.80 21.63
C LYS A 278 -22.09 16.82 20.68
N ASP A 279 -22.08 17.12 19.38
CA ASP A 279 -21.42 16.28 18.39
C ASP A 279 -19.89 16.42 18.45
N VAL A 280 -19.38 17.60 18.78
CA VAL A 280 -17.94 17.81 19.05
C VAL A 280 -17.49 16.99 20.25
N GLU A 281 -18.23 17.04 21.36
CA GLU A 281 -17.97 16.25 22.56
C GLU A 281 -18.02 14.74 22.26
N SER A 282 -19.05 14.29 21.54
CA SER A 282 -19.17 12.89 21.13
C SER A 282 -17.99 12.43 20.26
N PHE A 283 -17.51 13.28 19.34
CA PHE A 283 -16.37 12.95 18.50
C PHE A 283 -15.06 12.87 19.29
N ILE A 284 -14.82 13.83 20.19
CA ILE A 284 -13.63 13.83 21.05
C ILE A 284 -13.61 12.64 22.00
N ASP A 285 -14.77 12.23 22.51
CA ASP A 285 -14.91 11.02 23.33
C ASP A 285 -14.51 9.75 22.59
N LEU A 286 -14.80 9.67 21.29
CA LEU A 286 -14.34 8.57 20.44
C LEU A 286 -12.84 8.68 20.14
N LEU A 287 -12.37 9.88 19.83
CA LEU A 287 -10.99 10.13 19.40
C LEU A 287 -9.98 9.92 20.54
N LYS A 288 -10.33 10.30 21.79
CA LYS A 288 -9.45 10.20 22.96
C LYS A 288 -9.07 8.77 23.34
N VAL A 289 -9.79 7.78 22.82
CA VAL A 289 -9.48 6.35 22.98
C VAL A 289 -8.24 5.95 22.17
N VAL A 290 -7.94 6.69 21.10
CA VAL A 290 -6.85 6.38 20.15
C VAL A 290 -5.72 7.41 20.22
N VAL A 291 -6.07 8.68 20.40
CA VAL A 291 -5.12 9.80 20.45
C VAL A 291 -5.24 10.47 21.81
N PRO A 292 -4.15 10.62 22.59
CA PRO A 292 -4.22 11.33 23.87
C PRO A 292 -4.79 12.74 23.70
N MET A 293 -5.50 13.22 24.73
CA MET A 293 -6.05 14.58 24.73
C MET A 293 -4.96 15.61 24.42
N ASN A 294 -5.20 16.48 23.44
CA ASN A 294 -4.24 17.47 22.97
C ASN A 294 -4.85 18.88 22.87
N SER A 295 -4.03 19.87 22.52
CA SER A 295 -4.45 21.27 22.40
C SER A 295 -5.55 21.46 21.35
N GLU A 296 -5.45 20.78 20.21
CA GLU A 296 -6.42 20.89 19.10
C GLU A 296 -7.83 20.46 19.54
N MET A 297 -7.94 19.39 20.32
CA MET A 297 -9.22 18.93 20.88
C MET A 297 -9.79 19.95 21.87
N THR A 298 -8.95 20.50 22.74
CA THR A 298 -9.40 21.52 23.70
C THR A 298 -9.87 22.79 23.00
N GLU A 299 -9.16 23.22 21.95
CA GLU A 299 -9.53 24.38 21.15
C GLU A 299 -10.85 24.16 20.42
N ALA A 300 -11.08 22.98 19.85
CA ALA A 300 -12.34 22.65 19.18
C ALA A 300 -13.53 22.75 20.14
N LEU A 301 -13.40 22.24 21.37
CA LEU A 301 -14.42 22.39 22.42
C LEU A 301 -14.65 23.84 22.81
N SER A 302 -13.59 24.61 23.00
CA SER A 302 -13.68 26.03 23.34
C SER A 302 -14.39 26.84 22.25
N ARG A 303 -14.07 26.60 20.97
CA ARG A 303 -14.75 27.26 19.83
C ARG A 303 -16.23 26.90 19.78
N ALA A 304 -16.55 25.61 19.94
CA ALA A 304 -17.94 25.15 19.92
C ALA A 304 -18.78 25.72 21.08
N ARG A 305 -18.21 25.80 22.30
CA ARG A 305 -18.85 26.40 23.48
C ARG A 305 -19.12 27.88 23.31
N ALA A 306 -18.11 28.64 22.88
CA ALA A 306 -18.26 30.09 22.66
C ALA A 306 -19.36 30.41 21.64
N ARG A 307 -19.53 29.56 20.61
CA ARG A 307 -20.61 29.72 19.63
C ARG A 307 -21.98 29.41 20.21
N GLU A 308 -22.10 28.39 21.06
CA GLU A 308 -23.38 28.04 21.72
C GLU A 308 -23.80 29.11 22.73
N GLU A 309 -22.86 29.62 23.53
CA GLU A 309 -23.10 30.76 24.44
C GLU A 309 -23.60 31.99 23.66
N LYS A 310 -22.94 32.32 22.54
CA LYS A 310 -23.34 33.45 21.70
C LYS A 310 -24.76 33.28 21.12
N LYS A 311 -25.13 32.07 20.68
CA LYS A 311 -26.49 31.77 20.19
C LYS A 311 -27.53 31.96 21.30
N ALA A 312 -27.25 31.47 22.51
CA ALA A 312 -28.14 31.63 23.65
C ALA A 312 -28.33 33.11 24.04
N GLU A 313 -27.27 33.92 23.99
CA GLU A 313 -27.34 35.37 24.21
C GLU A 313 -28.23 36.06 23.17
N GLU A 314 -28.04 35.76 21.87
CA GLU A 314 -28.84 36.35 20.78
C GLU A 314 -30.33 36.01 20.90
N GLU A 315 -30.67 34.74 21.18
CA GLU A 315 -32.05 34.29 21.40
C GLU A 315 -32.72 34.98 22.59
N THR A 316 -31.99 35.19 23.70
CA THR A 316 -32.53 35.93 24.85
C THR A 316 -32.81 37.41 24.54
N THR A 317 -31.97 38.07 23.73
CA THR A 317 -32.23 39.44 23.28
C THR A 317 -33.43 39.56 22.32
N GLU A 318 -33.64 38.59 21.43
CA GLU A 318 -34.81 38.56 20.55
C GLU A 318 -36.12 38.29 21.33
N ALA A 319 -36.09 37.41 22.33
CA ALA A 319 -37.24 37.16 23.19
C ALA A 319 -37.64 38.40 24.03
N LEU A 320 -36.65 39.19 24.46
CA LEU A 320 -36.89 40.44 25.20
C LEU A 320 -37.42 41.57 24.32
N SER A 321 -37.02 41.65 23.05
CA SER A 321 -37.52 42.69 22.13
C SER A 321 -38.93 42.39 21.61
N SER A 322 -39.27 41.13 21.38
CA SER A 322 -40.62 40.69 20.94
C SER A 322 -41.70 40.77 22.01
N THR A 323 -41.34 40.80 23.30
CA THR A 323 -42.30 41.00 24.41
C THR A 323 -42.57 42.47 24.75
N THR A 324 -41.80 43.39 24.16
CA THR A 324 -41.97 44.85 24.32
C THR A 324 -42.72 45.55 23.17
N SER A 325 -43.22 44.80 22.19
CA SER A 325 -44.10 45.28 21.10
C SER A 325 -45.53 44.82 21.30
#